data_AF-A0A9W6IK81-F1
#
_entry.id   AF-A0A9W6IK81-F1
#
_cell.length_a   1.000
_cell.length_b   1.000
_cell.length_c   1.000
_cell.angle_alpha   90.00
_cell.angle_beta   90.00
_cell.angle_gamma   90.00
#
_symmetry.space_group_name_H-M   'P 1'
#
loop_
_entity.id
_entity.type
_entity.pdbx_description
1 polymer ?
#
loop_
_entity_poly.entity_id
_entity_poly.type
_entity_poly.pdbx_seq_one_letter_code
_entity_poly.pdbx_strand_id
1 'polypeptide(L)'
;MVVCHVDPVVSVYLGCRSNKVLLSYETVQKQLAHHPELPISHYQIVHSALRMGAFHRCNKRPRAAVVLYVDTRQFHTVFRLYVKGTACGREIYLVSLTRINDRVYRKELRKGRRVLRAHR
;
A
#
# COMPACT_ATOMS: atom_id res chain seq x y z
N MET A 1 -8.39 -9.00 -8.96
CA MET A 1 -9.19 -7.79 -9.26
C MET A 1 -8.25 -6.60 -9.45
N VAL A 2 -8.48 -5.74 -10.46
CA VAL A 2 -7.76 -4.45 -10.57
C VAL A 2 -8.30 -3.52 -9.50
N VAL A 3 -7.43 -2.98 -8.66
CA VAL A 3 -7.83 -2.11 -7.55
C VAL A 3 -7.70 -0.64 -7.92
N CYS A 4 -6.62 -0.29 -8.61
CA CYS A 4 -6.32 1.08 -8.98
C CYS A 4 -5.21 1.12 -10.04
N HIS A 5 -5.10 2.26 -10.72
CA HIS A 5 -3.91 2.64 -11.47
C HIS A 5 -3.07 3.59 -10.62
N VAL A 6 -1.79 3.27 -10.45
CA VAL A 6 -0.82 4.18 -9.81
C VAL A 6 -0.19 5.12 -10.83
N ASP A 7 0.50 6.14 -10.36
CA ASP A 7 1.32 7.00 -11.22
C ASP A 7 2.33 6.15 -12.02
N PRO A 8 2.51 6.38 -13.33
CA PRO A 8 3.48 5.66 -14.15
C PRO A 8 4.91 5.67 -13.60
N VAL A 9 5.31 6.72 -12.89
CA VAL A 9 6.62 6.78 -12.23
C VAL A 9 6.76 5.67 -11.18
N VAL A 10 5.68 5.33 -10.48
CA VAL A 10 5.65 4.22 -9.52
C VAL A 10 5.78 2.87 -10.23
N SER A 11 5.14 2.68 -11.39
CA SER A 11 5.25 1.42 -12.12
C SER A 11 6.66 1.20 -12.68
N VAL A 12 7.28 2.25 -13.23
CA VAL A 12 8.69 2.20 -13.66
C VAL A 12 9.60 1.86 -12.47
N TYR A 13 9.38 2.54 -11.35
CA TYR A 13 10.09 2.25 -10.11
C TYR A 13 9.96 0.76 -9.71
N LEU A 14 8.76 0.18 -9.75
CA LEU A 14 8.53 -1.21 -9.38
C LEU A 14 8.98 -2.22 -10.45
N GLY A 15 9.50 -1.74 -11.59
CA GLY A 15 9.96 -2.57 -12.71
C GLY A 15 8.80 -3.19 -13.48
N CYS A 16 7.66 -2.51 -13.54
CA CYS A 16 6.45 -2.97 -14.20
C CYS A 16 6.08 -2.12 -15.42
N ARG A 17 5.66 -2.78 -16.51
CA ARG A 17 5.19 -2.14 -17.75
C ARG A 17 3.78 -1.58 -17.62
N SER A 18 2.97 -2.16 -16.76
CA SER A 18 1.62 -1.67 -16.43
C SER A 18 1.65 -0.94 -15.09
N ASN A 19 0.81 0.09 -14.97
CA ASN A 19 0.55 0.79 -13.71
C ASN A 19 -0.68 0.26 -12.97
N LYS A 20 -1.24 -0.88 -13.41
CA LYS A 20 -2.34 -1.55 -12.72
C LYS A 20 -1.85 -2.24 -11.46
N VAL A 21 -2.51 -1.96 -10.35
CA VAL A 21 -2.35 -2.70 -9.09
C VAL A 21 -3.46 -3.73 -8.96
N LEU A 22 -3.07 -4.98 -8.77
CA LEU A 22 -3.94 -6.13 -8.59
C LEU A 22 -4.02 -6.52 -7.13
N LEU A 23 -5.21 -6.95 -6.72
CA LEU A 23 -5.44 -7.63 -5.45
C LEU A 23 -6.05 -8.99 -5.74
N SER A 24 -5.34 -10.03 -5.31
CA SER A 24 -5.79 -11.42 -5.45
C SER A 24 -6.68 -11.80 -4.28
N TYR A 25 -7.60 -12.74 -4.51
CA TYR A 25 -8.49 -13.25 -3.46
C TYR A 25 -7.69 -13.88 -2.31
N GLU A 26 -6.64 -14.63 -2.63
CA GLU A 26 -5.76 -15.28 -1.66
C GLU A 26 -5.05 -14.27 -0.76
N THR A 27 -4.70 -13.10 -1.30
CA THR A 27 -4.11 -12.02 -0.51
C THR A 27 -5.12 -11.47 0.48
N VAL A 28 -6.37 -11.25 0.05
CA VAL A 28 -7.45 -10.80 0.94
C VAL A 28 -7.68 -11.82 2.06
N GLN A 29 -7.80 -13.11 1.72
CA GLN A 29 -7.99 -14.19 2.69
C GLN A 29 -6.86 -14.25 3.71
N LYS A 30 -5.60 -14.20 3.25
CA LYS A 30 -4.43 -14.17 4.15
C LYS A 30 -4.47 -12.97 5.08
N GLN A 31 -4.84 -11.80 4.57
CA GLN A 31 -4.91 -10.61 5.42
C GLN A 31 -6.05 -10.67 6.42
N LEU A 32 -7.22 -11.18 6.07
CA LEU A 32 -8.32 -11.34 7.02
C LEU A 32 -7.96 -12.35 8.13
N ALA A 33 -7.17 -13.38 7.80
CA ALA A 33 -6.68 -14.35 8.78
C ALA A 33 -5.60 -13.78 9.72
N HIS A 34 -4.66 -12.99 9.19
CA HIS A 34 -3.55 -12.41 9.98
C HIS A 34 -3.92 -11.11 10.69
N HIS A 35 -4.92 -10.39 10.19
CA HIS A 35 -5.38 -9.10 10.68
C HIS A 35 -6.92 -9.10 10.78
N PRO A 36 -7.52 -9.90 11.68
CA PRO A 36 -8.97 -9.96 11.84
C PRO A 36 -9.57 -8.60 12.26
N GLU A 37 -8.75 -7.70 12.79
CA GLU A 37 -9.13 -6.32 13.11
C GLU A 37 -9.36 -5.41 11.88
N LEU A 38 -9.04 -5.88 10.68
CA LEU A 38 -9.28 -5.17 9.42
C LEU A 38 -10.54 -5.72 8.72
N PRO A 39 -11.73 -5.17 9.01
CA PRO A 39 -12.93 -5.52 8.25
C PRO A 39 -12.75 -5.21 6.77
N ILE A 40 -13.54 -5.92 5.94
CA ILE A 40 -13.46 -5.79 4.49
C ILE A 40 -13.70 -4.36 4.00
N SER A 41 -14.43 -3.54 4.76
CA SER A 41 -14.66 -2.12 4.47
C SER A 41 -13.36 -1.30 4.42
N HIS A 42 -12.31 -1.67 5.16
CA HIS A 42 -11.00 -1.00 5.07
C HIS A 42 -10.37 -1.13 3.69
N TYR A 43 -10.75 -2.11 2.88
CA TYR A 43 -10.22 -2.21 1.52
C TYR A 43 -10.69 -1.06 0.61
N GLN A 44 -11.72 -0.31 1.00
CA GLN A 44 -12.12 0.94 0.34
C GLN A 44 -11.01 1.99 0.37
N ILE A 45 -10.12 1.99 1.38
CA ILE A 45 -9.01 2.95 1.43
C ILE A 45 -7.90 2.64 0.44
N VAL A 46 -7.84 1.42 -0.12
CA VAL A 46 -6.70 0.98 -0.92
C VAL A 46 -6.55 1.87 -2.14
N HIS A 47 -7.67 2.24 -2.77
CA HIS A 47 -7.66 3.14 -3.92
C HIS A 47 -7.04 4.50 -3.55
N SER A 48 -7.53 5.15 -2.49
CA SER A 48 -7.01 6.45 -2.04
C SER A 48 -5.55 6.35 -1.58
N ALA A 49 -5.19 5.29 -0.86
CA ALA A 49 -3.83 5.06 -0.40
C ALA A 49 -2.85 4.87 -1.56
N LEU A 50 -3.25 4.16 -2.62
CA LEU A 50 -2.40 3.95 -3.80
C LEU A 50 -2.28 5.21 -4.67
N ARG A 51 -3.31 6.07 -4.71
CA ARG A 51 -3.26 7.33 -5.50
C ARG A 51 -2.55 8.46 -4.79
N MET A 52 -2.78 8.61 -3.49
CA MET A 52 -2.33 9.76 -2.71
C MET A 52 -1.22 9.41 -1.72
N GLY A 53 -0.98 8.13 -1.44
CA GLY A 53 -0.02 7.70 -0.45
C GLY A 53 1.42 7.93 -0.90
N ALA A 54 2.32 8.06 0.08
CA ALA A 54 3.75 8.19 -0.20
C ALA A 54 4.36 6.80 -0.43
N PHE A 55 4.93 6.59 -1.61
CA PHE A 55 5.63 5.36 -1.97
C PHE A 55 7.09 5.40 -1.49
N HIS A 56 7.47 4.39 -0.72
CA HIS A 56 8.82 4.26 -0.15
C HIS A 56 9.49 3.00 -0.64
N ARG A 57 10.72 3.15 -1.15
CA ARG A 57 11.56 2.04 -1.59
C ARG A 57 11.87 1.05 -0.49
N CYS A 58 11.72 -0.23 -0.80
CA CYS A 58 12.24 -1.30 0.03
C CYS A 58 13.66 -1.64 -0.40
N ASN A 59 14.67 -1.16 0.32
CA ASN A 59 16.08 -1.43 -0.01
C ASN A 59 16.40 -2.93 -0.10
N LYS A 60 15.77 -3.76 0.75
CA LYS A 60 15.95 -5.22 0.73
C LYS A 60 15.18 -5.94 -0.39
N ARG A 61 14.26 -5.26 -1.07
CA ARG A 61 13.37 -5.85 -2.09
C ARG A 61 13.17 -4.83 -3.23
N PRO A 62 14.02 -4.87 -4.27
CA PRO A 62 14.14 -3.77 -5.25
C PRO A 62 12.85 -3.48 -6.03
N ARG A 63 11.98 -4.47 -6.22
CA ARG A 63 10.67 -4.33 -6.89
C ARG A 63 9.50 -4.19 -5.92
N ALA A 64 9.73 -3.65 -4.74
CA ALA A 64 8.69 -3.50 -3.73
C ALA A 64 8.70 -2.14 -3.07
N ALA A 65 7.50 -1.66 -2.75
CA ALA A 65 7.28 -0.39 -2.07
C ALA A 65 6.40 -0.58 -0.83
N VAL A 66 6.67 0.24 0.17
CA VAL A 66 5.73 0.49 1.25
C VAL A 66 5.02 1.79 0.95
N VAL A 67 3.69 1.78 1.02
CA VAL A 67 2.87 2.98 0.93
C VAL A 67 2.34 3.31 2.31
N LEU A 68 2.56 4.54 2.76
CA LEU A 68 2.01 5.05 4.00
C LEU A 68 0.91 6.06 3.69
N TYR A 69 -0.25 5.85 4.29
CA TYR A 69 -1.44 6.66 4.07
C TYR A 69 -2.14 6.91 5.40
N VAL A 70 -2.45 8.17 5.70
CA VAL A 70 -3.33 8.50 6.83
C VAL A 70 -4.73 8.73 6.30
N ASP A 71 -5.66 7.88 6.75
CA ASP A 71 -7.07 8.14 6.55
C ASP A 71 -7.60 8.99 7.69
N THR A 72 -7.96 10.23 7.40
CA THR A 72 -8.55 11.16 8.38
C THR A 72 -10.07 11.31 8.20
N ARG A 73 -10.68 10.61 7.23
CA ARG A 73 -12.10 10.80 6.89
C ARG A 73 -13.00 9.72 7.49
N GLN A 74 -12.62 8.45 7.37
CA GLN A 74 -13.52 7.34 7.68
C GLN A 74 -13.09 6.59 8.95
N PHE A 75 -11.80 6.34 9.10
CA PHE A 75 -11.24 5.45 10.11
C PHE A 75 -10.28 6.15 11.07
N HIS A 76 -9.90 7.41 10.80
CA HIS A 76 -8.97 8.20 11.62
C HIS A 76 -7.70 7.43 12.01
N THR A 77 -7.12 6.67 11.07
CA THR A 77 -5.96 5.81 11.33
C THR A 77 -4.92 5.87 10.23
N VAL A 78 -3.68 5.49 10.57
CA VAL A 78 -2.60 5.27 9.62
C VAL A 78 -2.64 3.84 9.08
N PHE A 79 -2.64 3.73 7.76
CA PHE A 79 -2.51 2.48 7.04
C PHE A 79 -1.14 2.37 6.38
N ARG A 80 -0.63 1.15 6.39
CA ARG A 80 0.57 0.75 5.67
C ARG A 80 0.20 -0.34 4.68
N LEU A 81 0.40 -0.03 3.41
CA LEU A 81 0.26 -0.98 2.32
C LEU A 81 1.64 -1.43 1.86
N TYR A 82 1.72 -2.66 1.39
CA TYR A 82 2.92 -3.18 0.76
C TYR A 82 2.56 -3.67 -0.63
N VAL A 83 3.24 -3.12 -1.63
CA VAL A 83 3.05 -3.47 -3.04
C VAL A 83 4.34 -4.02 -3.63
N LYS A 84 4.22 -4.90 -4.62
CA LYS A 84 5.36 -5.52 -5.29
C LYS A 84 5.08 -5.71 -6.77
N GLY A 85 6.07 -5.42 -7.61
CA GLY A 85 6.06 -5.79 -9.02
C GLY A 85 6.25 -7.30 -9.22
N THR A 86 5.60 -7.87 -10.24
CA THR A 86 5.79 -9.28 -10.59
C THR A 86 7.20 -9.56 -11.12
N ALA A 87 7.64 -10.82 -11.04
CA ALA A 87 8.93 -11.24 -11.58
C ALA A 87 9.02 -11.00 -13.10
N CYS A 88 7.91 -11.20 -13.82
CA CYS A 88 7.80 -10.93 -15.25
C CYS A 88 7.64 -9.44 -15.60
N GLY A 89 7.55 -8.53 -14.61
CA GLY A 89 7.46 -7.09 -14.83
C GLY A 89 6.18 -6.64 -15.54
N ARG A 90 5.12 -7.45 -15.51
CA ARG A 90 3.85 -7.11 -16.18
C ARG A 90 2.93 -6.30 -15.27
N GLU A 91 2.89 -6.60 -13.98
CA GLU A 91 1.81 -6.17 -13.09
C GLU A 91 2.36 -5.81 -11.70
N ILE A 92 1.59 -5.03 -10.94
CA ILE A 92 1.88 -4.71 -9.54
C ILE A 92 0.83 -5.43 -8.69
N TYR A 93 1.25 -6.09 -7.61
CA TYR A 93 0.34 -6.72 -6.66
C TYR A 93 0.34 -5.97 -5.34
N LEU A 94 -0.84 -5.73 -4.78
CA LEU A 94 -0.99 -5.49 -3.35
C LEU A 94 -0.71 -6.80 -2.63
N VAL A 95 0.20 -6.75 -1.66
CA VAL A 95 0.65 -7.92 -0.91
C VAL A 95 0.14 -7.87 0.52
N SER A 96 0.03 -6.68 1.11
CA SER A 96 -0.62 -6.53 2.41
C SER A 96 -1.19 -5.13 2.61
N LEU A 97 -2.22 -5.08 3.45
CA LEU A 97 -2.77 -3.89 4.08
C LEU A 97 -2.70 -4.11 5.59
N THR A 98 -2.19 -3.14 6.32
CA THR A 98 -2.05 -3.19 7.78
C THR A 98 -2.43 -1.85 8.40
N ARG A 99 -3.19 -1.88 9.49
CA ARG A 99 -3.34 -0.73 10.38
C ARG A 99 -2.07 -0.63 11.22
N ILE A 100 -1.48 0.56 11.34
CA ILE A 100 -0.30 0.75 12.18
C ILE A 100 -0.59 1.76 13.29
N ASN A 101 -0.06 1.48 14.48
CA ASN A 101 -0.17 2.37 15.62
C ASN A 101 0.89 3.49 15.56
N ASP A 102 0.73 4.48 16.45
CA ASP A 102 1.62 5.63 16.58
C ASP A 102 3.09 5.26 16.76
N ARG A 103 3.38 4.19 17.51
CA ARG A 103 4.76 3.75 17.74
C ARG A 103 5.41 3.30 16.43
N VAL A 104 4.72 2.48 15.64
CA VAL A 104 5.20 2.02 14.33
C VAL A 104 5.26 3.20 13.35
N TYR A 105 4.25 4.08 13.36
CA TYR A 105 4.24 5.28 12.54
C TYR A 105 5.46 6.18 12.79
N ARG A 106 5.75 6.51 14.06
CA ARG A 106 6.95 7.28 14.44
C ARG A 106 8.24 6.58 14.02
N LYS A 107 8.30 5.25 14.10
CA LYS A 107 9.46 4.48 13.62
C LYS A 107 9.65 4.61 12.11
N GLU A 108 8.58 4.63 11.33
CA GLU A 108 8.66 4.86 9.88
C GLU A 108 9.10 6.29 9.54
N LEU A 109 8.59 7.30 10.27
CA LEU A 109 9.05 8.69 10.12
C LEU A 109 10.56 8.83 10.39
N ARG A 110 11.09 8.18 11.42
CA ARG A 110 12.53 8.17 11.73
C ARG A 110 13.40 7.56 10.64
N LYS A 111 12.83 6.74 9.74
CA LYS A 111 13.52 6.20 8.56
C LYS A 111 13.49 7.17 7.37
N GLY A 112 13.07 8.42 7.58
CA GLY A 112 12.91 9.43 6.53
C GLY A 112 11.68 9.22 5.64
N ARG A 113 10.76 8.32 6.01
CA ARG A 113 9.56 8.07 5.20
C ARG A 113 8.54 9.18 5.43
N ARG A 114 8.22 9.90 4.35
CA ARG A 114 7.12 10.87 4.33
C ARG A 114 5.78 10.14 4.41
N VAL A 115 4.78 10.73 5.05
CA VAL A 115 3.42 10.18 5.04
C VAL A 115 2.49 11.25 4.51
N LEU A 116 1.72 10.87 3.49
CA LEU A 116 0.73 11.75 2.90
C LEU A 116 -0.60 11.55 3.61
N ARG A 117 -1.17 12.67 4.04
CA ARG A 117 -2.48 12.77 4.65
C ARG A 117 -3.45 13.15 3.54
N ALA A 118 -4.58 12.47 3.44
CA ALA A 118 -5.69 12.99 2.66
C ALA A 118 -6.27 14.20 3.40
N HIS A 119 -5.74 15.39 3.14
CA HIS A 119 -6.40 16.63 3.56
C HIS A 119 -7.57 16.93 2.63
N ARG A 120 -8.52 17.74 3.14
CA ARG A 120 -9.81 18.09 2.52
C ARG A 120 -9.70 18.34 1.03
#